data_AF-A0A0F9NRF5-F1
#
_entry.id   AF-A0A0F9NRF5-F1
#
_cell.length_a   1.000
_cell.length_b   1.000
_cell.length_c   1.000
_cell.angle_alpha   90.00
_cell.angle_beta   90.00
_cell.angle_gamma   90.00
#
_symmetry.space_group_name_H-M   'P 1'
#
loop_
_entity.id
_entity.type
_entity.pdbx_description
1 polymer ?
#
loop_
_entity_poly.entity_id
_entity_poly.type
_entity_poly.pdbx_seq_one_letter_code
_entity_poly.pdbx_strand_id
1 'polypeptide(L)'
;MIDSERSKIASGVSRASSWGIPFYADYNVECGCGAKDHRIFVEFEHDDDTVSIIFHKEVSWDCHWQTKGWWESLRKRISGALTVLLKGRLDFEEDFMLCEIEHIDGFIDALQEGKDKMLKYIDSLEQEKAKS
;
A
#
# COMPACT_ATOMS: atom_id res chain seq x y z
N MET A 1 -18.31 16.65 -7.38
CA MET A 1 -17.74 16.61 -8.74
C MET A 1 -16.36 16.00 -8.59
N ILE A 2 -16.17 14.77 -9.05
CA ILE A 2 -14.84 14.14 -9.05
C ILE A 2 -14.16 14.69 -10.30
N ASP A 3 -13.17 15.55 -10.12
CA ASP A 3 -12.37 16.06 -11.23
C ASP A 3 -11.78 14.87 -11.99
N SER A 4 -12.20 14.76 -13.24
CA SER A 4 -11.68 13.83 -14.24
C SER A 4 -10.32 14.33 -14.73
N GLU A 5 -9.37 14.58 -13.82
CA GLU A 5 -7.97 14.60 -14.19
C GLU A 5 -7.63 13.17 -14.62
N ARG A 6 -7.37 12.99 -15.92
CA ARG A 6 -6.91 11.71 -16.48
C ARG A 6 -5.63 11.31 -15.73
N SER A 7 -5.79 10.35 -14.82
CA SER A 7 -4.72 9.61 -14.14
C SER A 7 -3.60 9.30 -15.14
N LYS A 8 -2.38 9.80 -14.88
CA LYS A 8 -1.20 9.57 -15.73
C LYS A 8 -0.62 8.16 -15.58
N ILE A 9 -1.15 7.40 -14.63
CA ILE A 9 -0.67 6.10 -14.22
C ILE A 9 -0.49 5.17 -15.43
N ALA A 10 0.76 4.74 -15.64
CA ALA A 10 1.15 3.77 -16.66
C ALA A 10 0.63 2.35 -16.34
N SER A 11 0.93 1.40 -17.23
CA SER A 11 0.56 -0.03 -17.11
C SER A 11 0.88 -0.61 -15.72
N GLY A 12 0.01 -1.49 -15.22
CA GLY A 12 0.23 -2.23 -13.97
C GLY A 12 -0.07 -1.48 -12.69
N VAL A 13 -0.50 -0.22 -12.76
CA VAL A 13 -1.01 0.50 -11.59
C VAL A 13 -2.41 1.03 -11.88
N SER A 14 -3.32 0.90 -10.91
CA SER A 14 -4.68 1.41 -11.03
C SER A 14 -5.11 2.10 -9.74
N ARG A 15 -5.87 3.19 -9.87
CA ARG A 15 -6.44 3.87 -8.70
C ARG A 15 -7.57 3.00 -8.13
N ALA A 16 -7.41 2.52 -6.90
CA ALA A 16 -8.39 1.64 -6.28
C ALA A 16 -9.60 2.42 -5.77
N SER A 17 -9.36 3.59 -5.18
CA SER A 17 -10.40 4.48 -4.69
C SER A 17 -9.90 5.91 -4.50
N SER A 18 -10.83 6.83 -4.36
CA SER A 18 -10.60 8.11 -3.69
C SER A 18 -11.84 8.45 -2.92
N TRP A 19 -11.78 8.32 -1.61
CA TRP A 19 -12.83 8.88 -0.77
C TRP A 19 -12.81 10.40 -0.90
N GLY A 20 -13.92 11.08 -0.59
CA GLY A 20 -14.01 12.54 -0.56
C GLY A 20 -13.16 13.20 0.54
N ILE A 21 -12.13 12.49 0.99
CA ILE A 21 -11.16 12.85 1.99
C ILE A 21 -9.87 13.17 1.20
N PRO A 22 -9.36 14.40 1.26
CA PRO A 22 -8.35 14.91 0.32
C PRO A 22 -6.96 14.23 0.44
N PHE A 23 -6.71 13.50 1.52
CA PHE A 23 -5.43 12.81 1.77
C PHE A 23 -5.41 11.35 1.32
N TYR A 24 -6.55 10.75 0.97
CA TYR A 24 -6.61 9.31 0.73
C TYR A 24 -6.57 8.98 -0.78
N ALA A 25 -5.42 8.50 -1.23
CA ALA A 25 -5.24 7.98 -2.58
C ALA A 25 -4.76 6.52 -2.52
N ASP A 26 -5.63 5.59 -2.91
CA ASP A 26 -5.28 4.18 -3.02
C ASP A 26 -4.77 3.87 -4.41
N TYR A 27 -3.58 3.30 -4.48
CA TYR A 27 -3.03 2.75 -5.71
C TYR A 27 -2.85 1.24 -5.58
N ASN A 28 -3.50 0.48 -6.46
CA ASN A 28 -3.24 -0.92 -6.68
C ASN A 28 -2.07 -1.06 -7.64
N VAL A 29 -0.99 -1.69 -7.21
CA VAL A 29 0.09 -2.09 -8.12
C VAL A 29 0.01 -3.59 -8.36
N GLU A 30 -0.08 -3.99 -9.63
CA GLU A 30 -0.24 -5.38 -10.06
C GLU A 30 0.90 -5.77 -11.02
N CYS A 31 1.56 -6.92 -10.76
CA CYS A 31 2.64 -7.48 -11.59
C CYS A 31 2.18 -7.94 -13.01
N GLY A 32 0.91 -7.74 -13.40
CA GLY A 32 0.38 -8.20 -14.69
C GLY A 32 0.09 -9.71 -14.77
N CYS A 33 0.64 -10.53 -13.86
CA CYS A 33 0.35 -11.96 -13.75
C CYS A 33 -1.07 -12.29 -13.25
N GLY A 34 -1.84 -11.30 -12.81
CA GLY A 34 -3.21 -11.47 -12.28
C GLY A 34 -3.30 -12.12 -10.89
N ALA A 35 -2.17 -12.42 -10.25
CA ALA A 35 -2.12 -12.99 -8.92
C ALA A 35 -2.41 -11.92 -7.86
N LYS A 36 -3.36 -12.18 -6.95
CA LYS A 36 -3.85 -11.20 -5.97
C LYS A 36 -2.84 -10.93 -4.84
N ASP A 37 -2.04 -11.93 -4.51
CA ASP A 37 -0.92 -11.88 -3.54
C ASP A 37 0.22 -10.97 -3.99
N HIS A 38 0.29 -10.62 -5.28
CA HIS A 38 1.25 -9.65 -5.81
C HIS A 38 0.71 -8.21 -5.79
N ARG A 39 -0.50 -7.97 -5.27
CA ARG A 39 -1.08 -6.64 -5.18
C ARG A 39 -0.55 -5.90 -3.96
N ILE A 40 -0.08 -4.67 -4.18
CA ILE A 40 0.19 -3.72 -3.10
C ILE A 40 -0.77 -2.55 -3.20
N PHE A 41 -1.26 -2.14 -2.04
CA PHE A 41 -2.01 -0.92 -1.85
C PHE A 41 -1.07 0.13 -1.25
N VAL A 42 -0.95 1.27 -1.93
CA VAL A 42 -0.23 2.43 -1.41
C VAL A 42 -1.25 3.41 -0.87
N GLU A 43 -1.06 3.82 0.38
CA GLU A 43 -1.84 4.85 1.07
C GLU A 43 -0.92 6.01 1.47
N PHE A 44 -1.46 7.22 1.38
CA PHE A 44 -0.79 8.44 1.81
C PHE A 44 -1.56 9.04 2.98
N GLU A 45 -0.84 9.42 4.03
CA GLU A 45 -1.42 10.03 5.21
C GLU A 45 -0.59 11.26 5.60
N HIS A 46 -1.27 12.31 6.03
CA HIS A 46 -0.65 13.53 6.51
C HIS A 46 -1.15 13.81 7.92
N ASP A 47 -0.21 13.85 8.88
CA ASP A 47 -0.47 14.15 10.28
C ASP A 47 0.47 15.28 10.73
N ASP A 48 -0.11 16.45 11.04
CA ASP A 48 0.58 17.69 11.39
C ASP A 48 1.74 18.08 10.46
N ASP A 49 2.98 17.71 10.81
CA ASP A 49 4.22 18.00 10.06
C ASP A 49 4.81 16.76 9.36
N THR A 50 4.13 15.61 9.45
CA THR A 50 4.62 14.33 8.95
C THR A 50 3.78 13.83 7.78
N VAL A 51 4.49 13.36 6.77
CA VAL A 51 3.92 12.62 5.65
C VAL A 51 4.28 11.16 5.80
N SER A 52 3.27 10.30 5.84
CA SER A 52 3.40 8.85 5.89
C SER A 52 2.99 8.25 4.56
N ILE A 53 3.80 7.31 4.06
CA ILE A 53 3.46 6.45 2.92
C ILE A 53 3.36 5.04 3.47
N ILE A 54 2.17 4.47 3.40
CA ILE A 54 1.86 3.17 3.98
C ILE A 54 1.66 2.18 2.83
N PHE A 55 2.36 1.05 2.90
CA PHE A 55 2.24 -0.03 1.94
C PHE A 55 1.51 -1.19 2.59
N HIS A 56 0.30 -1.48 2.12
CA HIS A 56 -0.45 -2.66 2.54
C HIS A 56 -0.29 -3.77 1.52
N LYS A 57 0.08 -4.95 1.99
CA LYS A 57 0.11 -6.18 1.20
C LYS A 57 -0.64 -7.26 1.96
N GLU A 58 -1.51 -7.97 1.27
CA GLU A 58 -2.14 -9.15 1.85
C GLU A 58 -1.10 -10.27 1.92
N VAL A 59 -0.52 -10.46 3.10
CA VAL A 59 0.44 -11.53 3.35
C VAL A 59 -0.32 -12.77 3.79
N SER A 60 -0.22 -13.86 3.03
CA SER A 60 -0.67 -15.16 3.52
C SER A 60 0.41 -15.72 4.46
N TRP A 61 -0.01 -16.24 5.62
CA TRP A 61 0.88 -17.06 6.45
C TRP A 61 1.07 -18.39 5.74
N ASP A 62 1.89 -18.39 4.70
CA ASP A 62 2.06 -19.56 3.86
C ASP A 62 3.11 -20.49 4.46
N CYS A 63 2.75 -21.06 5.61
CA CYS A 63 3.57 -22.07 6.26
C CYS A 63 3.76 -23.30 5.37
N HIS A 64 2.97 -23.47 4.30
CA HIS A 64 2.86 -24.70 3.54
C HIS A 64 4.00 -24.95 2.55
N TRP A 65 4.62 -23.90 1.98
CA TRP A 65 5.71 -24.08 0.99
C TRP A 65 6.98 -24.72 1.57
N GLN A 66 7.16 -24.65 2.89
CA GLN A 66 8.33 -25.21 3.57
C GLN A 66 7.99 -26.21 4.70
N THR A 67 6.73 -26.65 4.83
CA THR A 67 6.38 -27.69 5.83
C THR A 67 6.07 -29.00 5.16
N LYS A 68 6.81 -30.05 5.54
CA LYS A 68 6.52 -31.41 5.09
C LYS A 68 5.59 -32.06 6.12
N GLY A 69 4.33 -31.65 6.12
CA GLY A 69 3.27 -32.33 6.87
C GLY A 69 2.47 -31.43 7.83
N TRP A 70 1.32 -31.96 8.25
CA TRP A 70 0.33 -31.21 9.02
C TRP A 70 0.79 -30.83 10.43
N TRP A 71 1.62 -31.65 11.07
CA TRP A 71 2.18 -31.37 12.40
C TRP A 71 3.11 -30.17 12.40
N GLU A 72 4.00 -30.07 11.42
CA GLU A 72 4.91 -28.93 11.28
C GLU A 72 4.13 -27.65 10.97
N SER A 73 3.10 -27.74 10.12
CA SER A 73 2.20 -26.63 9.83
C SER A 73 1.48 -26.13 11.08
N LEU A 74 0.91 -27.04 11.87
CA LEU A 74 0.23 -26.70 13.13
C LEU A 74 1.19 -26.07 14.14
N ARG A 75 2.40 -26.63 14.30
CA ARG A 75 3.43 -26.07 15.18
C ARG A 75 3.83 -24.66 14.76
N LYS A 76 4.02 -24.40 13.46
CA LYS A 76 4.35 -23.05 12.96
C LYS A 76 3.21 -22.06 13.22
N ARG A 77 1.95 -22.46 13.03
CA ARG A 77 0.78 -21.61 13.33
C ARG A 77 0.69 -21.27 14.82
N ILE A 78 0.87 -22.26 15.70
CA ILE A 78 0.86 -22.03 17.14
C ILE A 78 2.03 -21.14 17.57
N SER A 79 3.23 -21.37 17.02
CA SER A 79 4.39 -20.52 17.30
C SER A 79 4.18 -19.08 16.83
N GLY A 80 3.57 -18.87 15.65
CA GLY A 80 3.22 -17.54 15.15
C GLY A 80 2.20 -16.84 16.05
N ALA A 81 1.13 -17.54 16.42
CA ALA A 81 0.12 -17.03 17.34
C ALA A 81 0.71 -16.67 18.72
N LEU A 82 1.59 -17.52 19.27
CA LEU A 82 2.31 -17.22 20.52
C LEU A 82 3.25 -16.02 20.37
N THR A 83 3.89 -15.86 19.21
CA THR A 83 4.75 -14.70 18.94
C THR A 83 3.94 -13.41 18.93
N VAL A 84 2.77 -13.40 18.28
CA VAL A 84 1.83 -12.27 18.34
C VAL A 84 1.41 -12.00 19.79
N LEU A 85 1.02 -13.04 20.52
CA LEU A 85 0.51 -12.90 21.88
C LEU A 85 1.58 -12.37 22.86
N LEU A 86 2.84 -12.77 22.70
CA LEU A 86 3.93 -12.38 23.60
C LEU A 86 4.65 -11.09 23.18
N LYS A 87 4.84 -10.86 21.89
CA LYS A 87 5.56 -9.68 21.38
C LYS A 87 4.63 -8.54 20.95
N GLY A 88 3.35 -8.82 20.74
CA GLY A 88 2.38 -7.86 20.22
C GLY A 88 2.52 -7.55 18.72
N ARG A 89 3.51 -8.13 18.03
CA ARG A 89 3.76 -7.89 16.59
C ARG A 89 4.36 -9.11 15.89
N LEU A 90 4.23 -9.14 14.57
CA LEU A 90 4.95 -10.03 13.68
C LEU A 90 5.78 -9.19 12.72
N ASP A 91 7.06 -9.50 12.63
CA ASP A 91 7.97 -8.87 11.68
C ASP A 91 8.03 -9.78 10.44
N PHE A 92 7.58 -9.29 9.29
CA PHE A 92 7.68 -9.96 8.00
C PHE A 92 8.51 -9.11 7.05
N GLU A 93 9.38 -9.77 6.30
CA GLU A 93 10.06 -9.20 5.16
C GLU A 93 9.53 -9.92 3.94
N GLU A 94 8.93 -9.19 3.01
CA GLU A 94 8.40 -9.74 1.79
C GLU A 94 8.79 -8.87 0.61
N ASP A 95 9.28 -9.50 -0.44
CA ASP A 95 9.64 -8.81 -1.67
C ASP A 95 8.37 -8.32 -2.39
N PHE A 96 8.44 -7.07 -2.84
CA PHE A 96 7.50 -6.54 -3.81
C PHE A 96 8.06 -6.75 -5.22
N MET A 97 7.37 -7.56 -6.03
CA MET A 97 7.82 -7.88 -7.37
C MET A 97 7.13 -6.99 -8.41
N LEU A 98 7.92 -6.10 -9.02
CA LEU A 98 7.56 -5.37 -10.23
C LEU A 98 8.14 -6.13 -11.42
N CYS A 99 7.25 -6.75 -12.19
CA CYS A 99 7.64 -7.75 -13.18
C CYS A 99 8.20 -7.16 -14.49
N GLU A 100 7.92 -5.89 -14.79
CA GLU A 100 8.31 -5.19 -16.00
C GLU A 100 8.81 -3.77 -15.66
N ILE A 101 9.63 -3.17 -16.52
CA ILE A 101 10.17 -1.82 -16.29
C ILE A 101 9.03 -0.80 -16.26
N GLU A 102 8.02 -1.00 -17.10
CA GLU A 102 6.81 -0.18 -17.18
C GLU A 102 6.01 -0.19 -15.86
N HIS A 103 6.08 -1.27 -15.08
CA HIS A 103 5.47 -1.34 -13.75
C HIS A 103 6.22 -0.48 -12.73
N ILE A 104 7.55 -0.32 -12.89
CA ILE A 104 8.36 0.59 -12.07
C ILE A 104 7.98 2.03 -12.38
N ASP A 105 7.87 2.39 -13.66
CA ASP A 105 7.44 3.73 -14.07
C ASP A 105 6.02 4.02 -13.57
N GLY A 106 5.08 3.09 -13.71
CA GLY A 106 3.71 3.24 -13.18
C GLY A 106 3.68 3.40 -11.65
N PHE A 107 4.55 2.70 -10.93
CA PHE A 107 4.68 2.85 -9.47
C PHE A 107 5.23 4.23 -9.10
N ILE A 108 6.27 4.71 -9.80
CA ILE A 108 6.83 6.04 -9.58
C ILE A 108 5.79 7.12 -9.88
N ASP A 109 5.03 6.99 -10.97
CA ASP A 109 3.96 7.92 -11.33
C ASP A 109 2.88 7.99 -10.25
N ALA A 110 2.49 6.85 -9.68
CA ALA A 110 1.54 6.81 -8.56
C ALA A 110 2.08 7.51 -7.31
N LEU A 111 3.37 7.33 -7.00
CA LEU A 111 4.01 8.06 -5.90
C LEU A 111 4.05 9.57 -6.15
N GLN A 112 4.34 9.99 -7.38
CA GLN A 112 4.35 11.40 -7.76
C GLN A 112 2.94 12.01 -7.67
N GLU A 113 1.92 11.31 -8.17
CA GLU A 113 0.53 11.78 -8.11
C GLU A 113 0.04 11.87 -6.66
N GLY A 114 0.38 10.90 -5.81
CA GLY A 114 0.08 10.94 -4.37
C GLY A 114 0.72 12.14 -3.68
N LYS A 115 2.02 12.37 -3.93
CA LYS A 115 2.75 13.55 -3.42
C LYS A 115 2.10 14.87 -3.86
N ASP A 116 1.77 15.01 -5.15
CA ASP A 116 1.22 16.25 -5.69
C ASP A 116 -0.18 16.55 -5.11
N LYS A 117 -1.01 15.53 -4.89
CA LYS A 117 -2.31 15.70 -4.20
C LYS A 117 -2.14 16.16 -2.76
N MET A 118 -1.16 15.59 -2.06
CA MET A 118 -0.89 15.94 -0.67
C MET A 118 -0.38 17.36 -0.52
N LEU A 119 0.49 17.83 -1.43
CA LEU A 119 0.92 19.23 -1.47
C LEU A 119 -0.26 20.19 -1.67
N LYS A 120 -1.15 19.88 -2.64
CA LYS A 120 -2.38 20.66 -2.86
C LYS A 120 -3.26 20.72 -1.60
N TYR A 121 -3.31 19.63 -0.83
CA TYR A 121 -4.07 19.57 0.42
C TYR A 121 -3.43 20.43 1.52
N ILE A 122 -2.12 20.34 1.73
CA ILE A 122 -1.39 21.15 2.71
C ILE A 122 -1.59 22.65 2.42
N ASP A 123 -1.43 23.06 1.16
CA ASP A 123 -1.65 24.44 0.73
C ASP A 123 -3.08 24.93 1.06
N SER A 124 -4.08 24.04 0.93
CA SER A 124 -5.47 24.37 1.25
C SER A 124 -5.68 24.61 2.75
N LEU A 125 -5.03 23.81 3.61
CA LEU A 125 -5.10 23.95 5.07
C LEU A 125 -4.43 25.24 5.55
N GLU A 126 -3.29 25.61 4.97
CA GLU A 126 -2.60 26.87 5.28
C GLU A 126 -3.44 28.09 4.91
N GLN A 127 -4.11 28.05 3.75
CA GLN A 127 -5.02 29.11 3.33
C GLN A 127 -6.25 29.25 4.22
N GLU A 128 -6.79 28.15 4.76
CA GLU A 128 -7.89 28.18 5.73
C GLU A 128 -7.44 28.76 7.07
N LYS A 129 -6.27 28.35 7.58
CA LYS A 129 -5.69 28.91 8.80
C LYS A 129 -5.42 30.41 8.68
N ALA A 130 -4.93 30.88 7.54
CA ALA A 130 -4.66 32.30 7.30
C ALA A 130 -5.92 33.18 7.23
N LYS A 131 -7.10 32.58 7.04
CA LYS A 131 -8.40 33.27 7.00
C LYS A 131 -9.13 33.26 8.34
N SER A 132 -8.70 32.41 9.28
CA SER A 132 -9.25 32.33 10.65
C SER A 132 -8.55 33.30 11.60
#